data_AF-A0AAU9MLS5-F1
#
_entry.id   AF-A0AAU9MLS5-F1
#
_cell.length_a   1.000
_cell.length_b   1.000
_cell.length_c   1.000
_cell.angle_alpha   90.00
_cell.angle_beta   90.00
_cell.angle_gamma   90.00
#
_symmetry.space_group_name_H-M   'P 1'
#
loop_
_entity.id
_entity.type
_entity.pdbx_description
1 polymer ?
#
loop_
_entity_poly.entity_id
_entity_poly.type
_entity_poly.pdbx_seq_one_letter_code
_entity_poly.pdbx_strand_id
1 'polypeptide(L)'
;MFGPGRVETYIRHDVILEMLNSEELDISCILWYQIVLHSILATNGVNRCAFINPQSITETVCVHDEQDKTNQHNNRVATEIAETMNFHQEKDFFLAPYWQRAVEMFNEDFETSHPMTWTIADCNQQSSNWECGYYVLKWMREFVMYRQYAFPNNLWNDINPIPEKLLDDVVNAWMTTFQSKYMK
;
A
#
# COMPACT_ATOMS: atom_id res chain seq x y z
N MET A 1 -11.70 23.98 -9.95
CA MET A 1 -12.19 23.38 -8.69
C MET A 1 -12.93 22.10 -9.07
N PHE A 2 -12.20 20.99 -9.19
CA PHE A 2 -12.81 19.69 -9.44
C PHE A 2 -13.30 19.16 -8.09
N GLY A 3 -14.60 18.91 -7.97
CA GLY A 3 -15.16 18.28 -6.77
C GLY A 3 -14.58 16.87 -6.56
N PRO A 4 -14.75 16.26 -5.37
CA PRO A 4 -14.30 14.89 -5.15
C PRO A 4 -15.00 13.98 -6.16
N GLY A 5 -14.23 13.51 -7.15
CA GLY A 5 -14.71 12.56 -8.14
C GLY A 5 -15.17 11.30 -7.42
N ARG A 6 -16.39 10.85 -7.72
CA ARG A 6 -16.87 9.57 -7.21
C ARG A 6 -16.12 8.48 -7.97
N VAL A 7 -15.21 7.79 -7.28
CA VAL A 7 -14.52 6.62 -7.83
C VAL A 7 -15.41 5.41 -7.60
N GLU A 8 -15.88 4.79 -8.68
CA GLU A 8 -16.53 3.48 -8.62
C GLU A 8 -15.45 2.41 -8.80
N THR A 9 -15.36 1.50 -7.84
CA THR A 9 -14.44 0.37 -7.89
C THR A 9 -15.20 -0.91 -7.58
N TYR A 10 -14.69 -2.03 -8.07
CA TYR A 10 -15.30 -3.36 -7.94
C TYR A 10 -14.27 -4.31 -7.34
N ILE A 11 -14.70 -5.13 -6.38
CA ILE A 11 -13.95 -6.30 -5.93
C ILE A 11 -14.64 -7.54 -6.48
N ARG A 12 -13.86 -8.45 -7.06
CA ARG A 12 -14.41 -9.75 -7.44
C ARG A 12 -14.52 -10.66 -6.20
N HIS A 13 -15.48 -11.57 -6.20
CA HIS A 13 -15.70 -12.42 -5.03
C HIS A 13 -14.54 -13.38 -4.72
N ASP A 14 -13.83 -13.86 -5.75
CA ASP A 14 -12.63 -14.70 -5.66
C ASP A 14 -11.54 -14.01 -4.83
N VAL A 15 -11.32 -12.71 -5.07
CA VAL A 15 -10.36 -11.88 -4.32
C VAL A 15 -10.72 -11.83 -2.82
N ILE A 16 -12.00 -11.82 -2.47
CA ILE A 16 -12.43 -11.87 -1.07
C ILE A 16 -12.18 -13.27 -0.49
N LEU A 17 -12.43 -14.32 -1.27
CA LEU A 17 -12.19 -15.70 -0.85
C LEU A 17 -10.70 -15.97 -0.63
N GLU A 18 -9.81 -15.43 -1.47
CA GLU A 18 -8.36 -15.52 -1.28
C GLU A 18 -7.95 -15.06 0.12
N MET A 19 -8.44 -13.88 0.54
CA MET A 19 -8.19 -13.33 1.89
C MET A 19 -8.73 -14.21 3.01
N LEU A 20 -9.89 -14.85 2.81
CA LEU A 20 -10.55 -15.67 3.83
C LEU A 20 -9.97 -17.08 3.95
N ASN A 21 -9.36 -17.58 2.88
CA ASN A 21 -8.86 -18.95 2.79
C ASN A 21 -7.35 -19.06 3.01
N SER A 22 -6.68 -17.96 3.39
CA SER A 22 -5.22 -17.94 3.56
C SER A 22 -4.49 -18.31 2.26
N GLU A 23 -4.98 -17.78 1.13
CA GLU A 23 -4.35 -17.95 -0.19
C GLU A 23 -3.41 -16.77 -0.50
N GLU A 24 -2.57 -16.90 -1.51
CA GLU A 24 -1.75 -15.78 -2.01
C GLU A 24 -2.65 -14.63 -2.48
N LEU A 25 -2.41 -13.42 -1.96
CA LEU A 25 -3.32 -12.30 -2.18
C LEU A 25 -3.08 -11.63 -3.53
N ASP A 26 -4.14 -11.51 -4.34
CA ASP A 26 -4.11 -10.61 -5.49
C ASP A 26 -3.90 -9.14 -5.06
N ILE A 27 -3.29 -8.35 -5.93
CA ILE A 27 -3.06 -6.92 -5.70
C ILE A 27 -4.36 -6.14 -5.41
N SER A 28 -5.50 -6.63 -5.93
CA SER A 28 -6.82 -6.05 -5.67
C SER A 28 -7.23 -6.20 -4.19
N CYS A 29 -6.79 -7.25 -3.50
CA CYS A 29 -6.96 -7.39 -2.04
C CYS A 29 -6.33 -6.21 -1.31
N ILE A 30 -5.09 -5.86 -1.69
CA ILE A 30 -4.32 -4.78 -1.07
C ILE A 30 -5.00 -3.43 -1.34
N LEU A 31 -5.48 -3.19 -2.57
CA LEU A 31 -6.22 -1.97 -2.90
C LEU A 31 -7.46 -1.80 -2.02
N TRP A 32 -8.30 -2.83 -1.93
CA TRP A 32 -9.51 -2.78 -1.12
C TRP A 32 -9.20 -2.69 0.38
N TYR A 33 -8.08 -3.25 0.81
CA TYR A 33 -7.56 -3.05 2.15
C TYR A 33 -7.21 -1.59 2.45
N GLN A 34 -6.48 -0.93 1.55
CA GLN A 34 -6.18 0.50 1.68
C GLN A 34 -7.45 1.36 1.70
N ILE A 35 -8.46 1.05 0.87
CA ILE A 35 -9.74 1.76 0.85
C ILE A 35 -10.44 1.67 2.22
N VAL A 36 -10.47 0.47 2.80
CA VAL A 36 -11.06 0.28 4.14
C VAL A 36 -10.25 1.04 5.20
N LEU A 37 -8.91 0.95 5.18
CA LEU A 37 -8.05 1.71 6.10
C LEU A 37 -8.27 3.21 6.01
N HIS A 38 -8.32 3.76 4.80
CA HIS A 38 -8.64 5.17 4.57
C HIS A 38 -10.00 5.54 5.17
N SER A 39 -11.01 4.68 5.01
CA SER A 39 -12.35 4.90 5.58
C SER A 39 -12.40 4.89 7.12
N ILE A 40 -11.49 4.15 7.77
CA ILE A 40 -11.33 4.10 9.23
C ILE A 40 -10.61 5.37 9.70
N LEU A 41 -9.58 5.80 8.98
CA LEU A 41 -8.81 7.00 9.30
C LEU A 41 -9.62 8.28 9.15
N ALA A 42 -10.48 8.35 8.13
CA ALA A 42 -11.38 9.49 7.92
C ALA A 42 -12.29 9.75 9.14
N THR A 43 -12.51 8.74 9.98
CA THR A 43 -13.30 8.86 11.21
C THR A 43 -12.48 9.09 12.49
N ASN A 44 -11.14 8.96 12.44
CA ASN A 44 -10.27 8.82 13.62
C ASN A 44 -9.26 9.98 13.83
N GLY A 45 -9.65 11.23 13.63
CA GLY A 45 -8.79 12.39 13.95
C GLY A 45 -7.75 12.72 12.88
N VAL A 46 -6.54 13.14 13.27
CA VAL A 46 -5.48 13.59 12.34
C VAL A 46 -4.81 12.38 11.69
N ASN A 47 -5.09 12.17 10.41
CA ASN A 47 -4.43 11.17 9.56
C ASN A 47 -3.31 11.81 8.73
N ARG A 48 -2.06 11.37 8.96
CA ARG A 48 -0.85 11.82 8.26
C ARG A 48 -0.49 10.93 7.05
N CYS A 49 -1.30 9.91 6.78
CA CYS A 49 -1.06 8.91 5.72
C CYS A 49 -1.92 9.16 4.47
N ALA A 50 -1.30 8.99 3.31
CA ALA A 50 -1.92 8.74 2.01
C ALA A 50 -1.54 7.34 1.50
N PHE A 51 -2.28 6.87 0.50
CA PHE A 51 -2.06 5.57 -0.14
C PHE A 51 -1.82 5.79 -1.62
N ILE A 52 -0.82 5.10 -2.17
CA ILE A 52 -0.63 4.99 -3.62
C ILE A 52 -1.35 3.73 -4.09
N ASN A 53 -1.98 3.81 -5.25
CA ASN A 53 -2.70 2.68 -5.82
C ASN A 53 -1.71 1.52 -6.05
N PRO A 54 -1.90 0.36 -5.41
CA PRO A 54 -0.96 -0.75 -5.53
C PRO A 54 -0.93 -1.32 -6.95
N GLN A 55 -1.98 -1.11 -7.75
CA GLN A 55 -2.05 -1.58 -9.15
C GLN A 55 -1.19 -0.75 -10.11
N SER A 56 -0.80 0.48 -9.75
CA SER A 56 0.03 1.36 -10.59
C SER A 56 1.53 1.20 -10.33
N ILE A 57 1.92 0.41 -9.32
CA ILE A 57 3.33 0.26 -8.90
C ILE A 57 3.76 -1.21 -8.74
N THR A 58 3.08 -2.15 -9.40
CA THR A 58 3.46 -3.57 -9.36
C THR A 58 4.77 -3.81 -10.09
N GLU A 59 5.41 -4.96 -9.81
CA GLU A 59 6.60 -5.41 -10.54
C GLU A 59 6.36 -5.41 -12.06
N THR A 60 5.24 -5.96 -12.50
CA THR A 60 4.90 -6.04 -13.93
C THR A 60 4.79 -4.66 -14.57
N VAL A 61 4.19 -3.68 -13.89
CA VAL A 61 4.10 -2.31 -14.41
C VAL A 61 5.48 -1.67 -14.46
N CYS A 62 6.31 -1.85 -13.42
CA CYS A 62 7.67 -1.33 -13.41
C CYS A 62 8.53 -1.91 -14.55
N VAL A 63 8.46 -3.22 -14.79
CA VAL A 63 9.20 -3.90 -15.86
C VAL A 63 8.71 -3.47 -17.24
N HIS A 64 7.40 -3.34 -17.42
CA HIS A 64 6.83 -2.89 -18.69
C HIS A 64 7.29 -1.48 -19.04
N ASP A 65 7.18 -0.54 -18.10
CA ASP A 65 7.57 0.87 -18.31
C ASP A 65 9.09 1.01 -18.54
N GLU A 66 9.91 0.14 -17.95
CA GLU A 66 11.34 0.09 -18.26
C GLU A 66 11.63 -0.39 -19.70
N GLN A 67 10.86 -1.34 -20.22
CA GLN A 67 11.04 -1.81 -21.59
C GLN A 67 10.55 -0.78 -22.62
N ASP A 68 9.61 0.09 -22.26
CA ASP A 68 9.09 1.17 -23.09
C ASP A 68 9.93 2.47 -23.01
N LYS A 69 11.18 2.40 -22.50
CA LYS A 69 12.15 3.52 -22.40
C LYS A 69 12.44 4.28 -23.71
N THR A 70 11.88 3.87 -24.85
CA THR A 70 11.93 4.66 -26.10
C THR A 70 11.02 5.89 -26.07
N ASN A 71 10.04 5.94 -25.14
CA ASN A 71 9.22 7.12 -24.86
C ASN A 71 9.46 7.61 -23.43
N GLN A 72 10.50 8.43 -23.24
CA GLN A 72 10.95 9.04 -21.98
C GLN A 72 9.91 9.95 -21.26
N HIS A 73 8.64 9.92 -21.66
CA HIS A 73 7.55 10.74 -21.11
C HIS A 73 6.34 9.90 -20.68
N ASN A 74 6.47 8.57 -20.60
CA ASN A 74 5.35 7.67 -20.27
C ASN A 74 5.66 6.71 -19.10
N ASN A 75 6.50 7.12 -18.15
CA ASN A 75 6.70 6.36 -16.92
C ASN A 75 5.49 6.56 -16.01
N ARG A 76 4.59 5.59 -16.03
CA ARG A 76 3.30 5.66 -15.32
C ARG A 76 3.52 5.49 -13.83
N VAL A 77 4.51 4.71 -13.42
CA VAL A 77 4.90 4.53 -12.01
C VAL A 77 5.37 5.86 -11.41
N ALA A 78 6.33 6.53 -12.07
CA ALA A 78 6.87 7.79 -11.58
C ALA A 78 5.81 8.90 -11.58
N THR A 79 4.98 8.96 -12.64
CA THR A 79 3.87 9.90 -12.75
C THR A 79 2.85 9.71 -11.62
N GLU A 80 2.44 8.47 -11.35
CA GLU A 80 1.51 8.16 -10.25
C GLU A 80 2.05 8.65 -8.90
N ILE A 81 3.33 8.37 -8.60
CA ILE A 81 3.96 8.79 -7.34
C ILE A 81 3.94 10.32 -7.26
N ALA A 82 4.38 11.01 -8.32
CA ALA A 82 4.43 12.46 -8.35
C ALA A 82 3.04 13.10 -8.18
N GLU A 83 2.04 12.62 -8.92
CA GLU A 83 0.68 13.12 -8.87
C GLU A 83 0.03 12.85 -7.51
N THR A 84 0.22 11.66 -6.94
CA THR A 84 -0.32 11.31 -5.62
C THR A 84 0.29 12.17 -4.53
N MET A 85 1.62 12.37 -4.55
CA MET A 85 2.30 13.23 -3.57
C MET A 85 1.91 14.70 -3.72
N ASN A 86 1.74 15.17 -4.96
CA ASN A 86 1.30 16.54 -5.23
C ASN A 86 -0.18 16.77 -4.87
N PHE A 87 -1.03 15.75 -4.99
CA PHE A 87 -2.43 15.85 -4.57
C PHE A 87 -2.59 15.81 -3.05
N HIS A 88 -1.74 15.04 -2.36
CA HIS A 88 -1.75 14.84 -0.90
C HIS A 88 -0.60 15.57 -0.19
N GLN A 89 -0.33 16.82 -0.54
CA GLN A 89 0.76 17.61 0.05
C GLN A 89 0.63 17.81 1.57
N GLU A 90 -0.55 17.61 2.14
CA GLU A 90 -0.80 17.67 3.58
C GLU A 90 -0.41 16.39 4.33
N LYS A 91 0.00 15.33 3.62
CA LYS A 91 0.37 14.05 4.20
C LYS A 91 1.88 13.92 4.34
N ASP A 92 2.28 13.27 5.42
CA ASP A 92 3.69 13.02 5.72
C ASP A 92 4.14 11.64 5.23
N PHE A 93 3.22 10.69 5.12
CA PHE A 93 3.53 9.29 4.83
C PHE A 93 2.70 8.78 3.65
N PHE A 94 3.36 8.12 2.71
CA PHE A 94 2.73 7.48 1.55
C PHE A 94 2.94 5.98 1.66
N LEU A 95 1.86 5.21 1.69
CA LEU A 95 1.90 3.77 1.86
C LEU A 95 1.54 3.06 0.56
N ALA A 96 2.36 2.08 0.20
CA ALA A 96 2.22 1.31 -1.02
C ALA A 96 3.04 0.00 -0.90
N PRO A 97 2.66 -1.09 -1.60
CA PRO A 97 3.55 -2.23 -1.78
C PRO A 97 4.68 -1.87 -2.76
N TYR A 98 5.74 -2.69 -2.81
CA TYR A 98 6.73 -2.69 -3.90
C TYR A 98 7.50 -1.36 -4.15
N TRP A 99 7.90 -0.67 -3.08
CA TRP A 99 8.60 0.61 -3.18
C TRP A 99 9.99 0.59 -3.81
N GLN A 100 10.74 -0.51 -3.69
CA GLN A 100 12.15 -0.56 -4.09
C GLN A 100 12.35 -0.11 -5.55
N ARG A 101 11.66 -0.76 -6.49
CA ARG A 101 11.79 -0.43 -7.92
C ARG A 101 11.11 0.88 -8.27
N ALA A 102 9.97 1.17 -7.64
CA ALA A 102 9.21 2.38 -7.88
C ALA A 102 10.02 3.66 -7.54
N VAL A 103 10.83 3.62 -6.47
CA VAL A 103 11.74 4.71 -6.10
C VAL A 103 12.86 4.91 -7.12
N GLU A 104 13.44 3.82 -7.63
CA GLU A 104 14.47 3.90 -8.67
C GLU A 104 13.90 4.57 -9.94
N MET A 105 12.74 4.11 -10.40
CA MET A 105 12.05 4.68 -11.55
C MET A 105 11.68 6.15 -11.34
N PHE A 106 11.24 6.53 -10.15
CA PHE A 106 10.94 7.92 -9.82
C PHE A 106 12.18 8.81 -9.95
N ASN A 107 13.33 8.36 -9.41
CA ASN A 107 14.57 9.13 -9.47
C ASN A 107 15.18 9.19 -10.89
N GLU A 108 14.90 8.21 -11.75
CA GLU A 108 15.30 8.23 -13.17
C GLU A 108 14.56 9.34 -13.95
N ASP A 109 13.29 9.59 -13.63
CA ASP A 109 12.42 10.53 -14.35
C ASP A 109 12.39 11.95 -13.74
N PHE A 110 12.57 12.06 -12.42
CA PHE A 110 12.49 13.33 -11.70
C PHE A 110 13.82 13.71 -11.08
N GLU A 111 14.55 14.64 -11.72
CA GLU A 111 15.71 15.29 -11.12
C GLU A 111 15.25 16.18 -9.95
N THR A 112 15.52 15.74 -8.73
CA THR A 112 15.21 16.51 -7.52
C THR A 112 16.49 16.85 -6.77
N SER A 113 16.48 17.96 -6.03
CA SER A 113 17.61 18.34 -5.16
C SER A 113 17.81 17.34 -3.99
N HIS A 114 16.80 16.51 -3.73
CA HIS A 114 16.78 15.52 -2.66
C HIS A 114 16.16 14.23 -3.21
N PRO A 115 16.93 13.42 -3.95
CA PRO A 115 16.44 12.16 -4.51
C PRO A 115 15.95 11.23 -3.40
N MET A 116 14.93 10.44 -3.72
CA MET A 116 14.40 9.46 -2.77
C MET A 116 15.44 8.38 -2.51
N THR A 117 15.67 8.06 -1.24
CA THR A 117 16.53 6.94 -0.84
C THR A 117 15.70 5.76 -0.40
N TRP A 118 16.13 4.55 -0.74
CA TRP A 118 15.52 3.32 -0.26
C TRP A 118 16.29 2.76 0.93
N THR A 119 15.59 2.25 1.93
CA THR A 119 16.18 1.58 3.10
C THR A 119 15.35 0.36 3.46
N ILE A 120 16.01 -0.78 3.63
CA ILE A 120 15.39 -2.01 4.11
C ILE A 120 15.32 -1.94 5.64
N ALA A 121 14.12 -2.02 6.20
CA ALA A 121 13.93 -2.10 7.63
C ALA A 121 13.93 -3.56 8.10
N ASP A 122 14.42 -3.81 9.32
CA ASP A 122 14.35 -5.12 9.97
C ASP A 122 12.89 -5.43 10.36
N CYS A 123 12.18 -6.12 9.47
CA CYS A 123 10.77 -6.50 9.68
C CYS A 123 10.59 -8.02 9.72
N ASN A 124 9.42 -8.46 10.18
CA ASN A 124 9.09 -9.88 10.33
C ASN A 124 9.32 -10.60 8.99
N GLN A 125 10.07 -11.71 9.00
CA GLN A 125 10.37 -12.48 7.79
C GLN A 125 9.35 -13.62 7.66
N GLN A 126 8.77 -13.78 6.47
CA GLN A 126 7.84 -14.88 6.20
C GLN A 126 8.57 -16.22 6.11
N SER A 127 7.88 -17.29 6.51
CA SER A 127 8.40 -18.66 6.42
C SER A 127 8.07 -19.34 5.09
N SER A 128 6.95 -18.96 4.46
CA SER A 128 6.45 -19.56 3.22
C SER A 128 6.51 -18.56 2.05
N ASN A 129 5.95 -18.89 0.89
CA ASN A 129 5.94 -18.03 -0.30
C ASN A 129 4.63 -17.25 -0.52
N TRP A 130 3.53 -17.60 0.17
CA TRP A 130 2.20 -17.03 -0.08
C TRP A 130 1.79 -15.91 0.90
N GLU A 131 2.46 -15.82 2.06
CA GLU A 131 2.04 -14.98 3.19
C GLU A 131 2.37 -13.48 3.01
N CYS A 132 3.13 -13.13 1.97
CA CYS A 132 3.68 -11.78 1.77
C CYS A 132 2.61 -10.69 1.79
N GLY A 133 1.46 -10.95 1.14
CA GLY A 133 0.33 -10.03 1.12
C GLY A 133 -0.19 -9.72 2.52
N TYR A 134 -0.34 -10.73 3.37
CA TYR A 134 -0.84 -10.56 4.74
C TYR A 134 0.12 -9.78 5.63
N TYR A 135 1.42 -9.98 5.45
CA TYR A 135 2.44 -9.18 6.12
C TYR A 135 2.31 -7.70 5.73
N VAL A 136 2.11 -7.41 4.45
CA VAL A 136 1.84 -6.04 3.97
C VAL A 136 0.57 -5.48 4.61
N LEU A 137 -0.54 -6.23 4.64
CA LEU A 137 -1.81 -5.78 5.25
C LEU A 137 -1.63 -5.45 6.74
N LYS A 138 -0.95 -6.33 7.49
CA LYS A 138 -0.65 -6.15 8.91
C LYS A 138 0.16 -4.90 9.14
N TRP A 139 1.25 -4.72 8.39
CA TRP A 139 2.15 -3.59 8.59
C TRP A 139 1.56 -2.26 8.14
N MET A 140 0.81 -2.23 7.04
CA MET A 140 0.07 -1.03 6.63
C MET A 140 -0.88 -0.58 7.74
N ARG A 141 -1.66 -1.51 8.30
CA ARG A 141 -2.59 -1.19 9.38
C ARG A 141 -1.89 -0.73 10.63
N GLU A 142 -0.83 -1.41 11.06
CA GLU A 142 -0.12 -1.03 12.27
C GLU A 142 0.55 0.34 12.14
N PHE A 143 1.11 0.63 10.96
CA PHE A 143 1.70 1.93 10.68
C PHE A 143 0.66 3.04 10.76
N VAL A 144 -0.44 2.84 10.04
CA VAL A 144 -1.57 3.76 9.98
C VAL A 144 -2.21 3.98 11.34
N MET A 145 -2.40 2.94 12.15
CA MET A 145 -3.12 3.09 13.41
C MET A 145 -2.23 3.60 14.55
N TYR A 146 -0.93 3.31 14.52
CA TYR A 146 -0.07 3.52 15.68
C TYR A 146 1.28 4.16 15.35
N ARG A 147 2.02 3.64 14.36
CA ARG A 147 3.44 4.04 14.18
C ARG A 147 3.60 5.44 13.58
N GLN A 148 2.65 5.92 12.77
CA GLN A 148 2.71 7.27 12.17
C GLN A 148 2.86 8.39 13.22
N TYR A 149 2.42 8.17 14.46
CA TYR A 149 2.46 9.19 15.53
C TYR A 149 3.82 9.28 16.24
N ALA A 150 4.66 8.27 16.11
CA ALA A 150 5.97 8.20 16.77
C ALA A 150 7.14 7.96 15.80
N PHE A 151 6.88 7.99 14.49
CA PHE A 151 7.92 7.81 13.47
C PHE A 151 8.99 8.92 13.56
N PRO A 152 10.30 8.61 13.41
CA PRO A 152 10.90 7.30 13.15
C PRO A 152 11.29 6.50 14.40
N ASN A 153 10.91 6.94 15.60
CA ASN A 153 11.40 6.37 16.87
C ASN A 153 10.80 5.00 17.23
N ASN A 154 9.82 4.51 16.46
CA ASN A 154 9.18 3.22 16.66
C ASN A 154 9.08 2.46 15.31
N LEU A 155 10.24 2.19 14.72
CA LEU A 155 10.38 1.35 13.53
C LEU A 155 10.36 -0.15 13.89
N TRP A 156 10.28 -0.98 12.86
CA TRP A 156 10.33 -2.43 12.98
C TRP A 156 11.72 -2.90 13.41
N ASN A 157 11.77 -3.88 14.31
CA ASN A 157 13.01 -4.45 14.82
C ASN A 157 12.87 -5.93 15.20
N ASP A 158 11.82 -6.60 14.68
CA ASP A 158 11.54 -8.00 14.92
C ASP A 158 11.52 -8.73 13.58
N ILE A 159 12.39 -9.73 13.46
CA ILE A 159 12.58 -10.52 12.24
C ILE A 159 11.85 -11.86 12.31
N ASN A 160 11.26 -12.22 13.45
CA ASN A 160 10.58 -13.51 13.59
C ASN A 160 9.34 -13.57 12.70
N PRO A 161 8.92 -14.75 12.21
CA PRO A 161 7.66 -14.87 11.49
C PRO A 161 6.46 -14.41 12.33
N ILE A 162 5.49 -13.75 11.69
CA ILE A 162 4.22 -13.40 12.32
C ILE A 162 3.41 -14.69 12.46
N PRO A 163 2.90 -15.04 13.66
CA PRO A 163 2.01 -16.16 13.82
C PRO A 163 0.76 -16.03 12.93
N GLU A 164 0.37 -17.11 12.26
CA GLU A 164 -0.81 -17.19 11.38
C GLU A 164 -2.06 -16.59 12.03
N LYS A 165 -2.32 -16.91 13.30
CA LYS A 165 -3.43 -16.35 14.08
C LYS A 165 -3.48 -14.81 14.09
N LEU A 166 -2.32 -14.14 14.12
CA LEU A 166 -2.29 -12.68 14.07
C LEU A 166 -2.61 -12.15 12.67
N LEU A 167 -2.26 -12.90 11.62
CA LEU A 167 -2.65 -12.57 10.25
C LEU A 167 -4.17 -12.75 10.08
N ASP A 168 -4.74 -13.82 10.62
CA ASP A 168 -6.20 -14.05 10.64
C ASP A 168 -6.94 -12.93 11.37
N ASP A 169 -6.44 -12.49 12.53
CA ASP A 169 -7.04 -11.39 13.29
C ASP A 169 -7.06 -10.08 12.48
N VAL A 170 -6.02 -9.83 11.67
CA VAL A 170 -5.95 -8.67 10.77
C VAL A 170 -7.03 -8.76 9.69
N VAL A 171 -7.16 -9.91 9.04
CA VAL A 171 -8.17 -10.18 7.99
C VAL A 171 -9.58 -10.07 8.56
N ASN A 172 -9.85 -10.70 9.71
CA ASN A 172 -11.17 -10.72 10.33
C ASN A 172 -11.67 -9.31 10.69
N ALA A 173 -10.79 -8.48 11.24
CA ALA A 173 -11.14 -7.10 11.56
C ALA A 173 -11.33 -6.23 10.30
N TRP A 174 -10.60 -6.50 9.22
CA TRP A 174 -10.87 -5.88 7.93
C TRP A 174 -12.23 -6.30 7.36
N MET A 175 -12.50 -7.60 7.30
CA MET A 175 -13.77 -8.17 6.80
C MET A 175 -14.98 -7.62 7.55
N THR A 176 -14.90 -7.57 8.88
CA THR A 176 -15.96 -6.99 9.72
C THR A 176 -16.25 -5.54 9.31
N THR A 177 -15.19 -4.75 9.10
CA THR A 177 -15.34 -3.35 8.67
C THR A 177 -15.89 -3.26 7.26
N PHE A 178 -15.35 -4.06 6.34
CA PHE A 178 -15.75 -4.12 4.94
C PHE A 178 -17.25 -4.41 4.79
N GLN A 179 -17.71 -5.50 5.43
CA GLN A 179 -19.13 -5.88 5.43
C GLN A 179 -20.02 -4.76 5.98
N SER A 180 -19.62 -4.15 7.10
CA SER A 180 -20.41 -3.12 7.77
C SER A 180 -20.61 -1.84 6.95
N LYS A 181 -19.65 -1.51 6.08
CA LYS A 181 -19.61 -0.26 5.30
C LYS A 181 -20.07 -0.44 3.86
N TYR A 182 -19.80 -1.59 3.24
CA TYR A 182 -19.91 -1.75 1.78
C TYR A 182 -20.84 -2.88 1.32
N MET A 183 -21.29 -3.77 2.20
CA MET A 183 -22.18 -4.89 1.85
C MET A 183 -23.59 -4.80 2.46
N LYS A 184 -24.04 -3.60 2.87
CA LYS A 184 -25.39 -3.37 3.39
C LYS A 184 -26.37 -2.99 2.29
#